data_AF-A0A1V5NSA8-F1
#
_entry.id   AF-A0A1V5NSA8-F1
#
_cell.length_a   1.000
_cell.length_b   1.000
_cell.length_c   1.000
_cell.angle_alpha   90.00
_cell.angle_beta   90.00
_cell.angle_gamma   90.00
#
_symmetry.space_group_name_H-M   'P 1'
#
loop_
_entity.id
_entity.type
_entity.pdbx_description
1 polymer ?
#
loop_
_entity_poly.entity_id
_entity_poly.type
_entity_poly.pdbx_seq_one_letter_code
_entity_poly.pdbx_strand_id
1 'polypeptide(L)' 'MKKDLQSGKLCEKQLDNVQGGTSPDGSSKENYTVYCIYPGCNWTFRGTESAVTGAKAGHTMSYGHSEFLVRADV' A
#
# COMPACT_ATOMS: atom_id res chain seq x y z
N MET A 1 6.34 -39.83 20.22
CA MET A 1 7.73 -39.57 19.76
C MET A 1 7.66 -38.56 18.63
N LYS A 2 7.96 -37.28 18.89
CA LYS A 2 9.17 -36.50 18.48
C LYS A 2 9.31 -36.23 16.97
N LYS A 3 9.14 -34.92 16.63
CA LYS A 3 9.76 -34.08 15.57
C LYS A 3 9.29 -34.41 14.13
N ASP A 4 9.09 -33.46 13.20
CA ASP A 4 10.00 -32.39 12.79
C ASP A 4 9.33 -31.10 12.27
N LEU A 5 10.01 -30.00 12.59
CA LEU A 5 9.84 -28.64 12.11
C LEU A 5 10.48 -28.52 10.71
N GLN A 6 9.74 -28.03 9.72
CA GLN A 6 10.34 -27.20 8.67
C GLN A 6 9.32 -26.22 8.09
N SER A 7 9.14 -25.11 8.80
CA SER A 7 8.64 -23.85 8.26
C SER A 7 9.53 -23.42 7.11
N GLY A 8 8.98 -23.28 5.90
CA GLY A 8 9.75 -22.74 4.79
C GLY A 8 9.18 -23.07 3.42
N LYS A 9 8.11 -22.38 3.02
CA LYS A 9 7.96 -21.91 1.64
C LYS A 9 6.96 -20.76 1.60
N LEU A 10 7.57 -19.59 1.44
CA LEU A 10 7.06 -18.27 1.09
C LEU A 10 5.64 -18.27 0.51
N CYS A 11 4.77 -17.47 1.13
CA CYS A 11 3.49 -17.08 0.56
C CYS A 11 3.77 -16.09 -0.59
N GLU A 12 3.99 -16.62 -1.79
CA GLU A 12 4.23 -15.87 -3.04
C GLU A 12 3.02 -15.00 -3.47
N LYS A 13 1.97 -14.89 -2.65
CA LYS A 13 0.73 -14.18 -2.97
C LYS A 13 0.60 -12.79 -2.33
N GLN A 14 1.59 -12.33 -1.56
CA GLN A 14 1.53 -11.03 -0.86
C GLN A 14 2.62 -10.03 -1.27
N LEU A 15 3.50 -10.37 -2.22
CA LEU A 15 4.61 -9.50 -2.64
C LEU A 15 4.41 -8.84 -4.02
N ASP A 16 3.24 -9.00 -4.65
CA ASP A 16 2.96 -8.39 -5.96
C ASP A 16 2.39 -6.96 -5.87
N ASN A 17 2.16 -6.41 -4.67
CA ASN A 17 1.54 -5.09 -4.49
C ASN A 17 2.50 -3.99 -3.98
N VAL A 18 3.81 -4.24 -3.98
CA VAL A 18 4.82 -3.24 -3.62
C VAL A 18 5.86 -3.13 -4.74
N GLN A 19 5.43 -2.76 -5.94
CA GLN A 19 6.28 -1.99 -6.84
C GLN A 19 5.49 -1.37 -8.01
N GLY A 20 5.46 -0.04 -8.03
CA GLY A 20 5.47 0.75 -9.26
C GLY A 20 4.31 0.54 -10.23
N GLY A 21 3.12 1.07 -9.90
CA GLY A 21 2.14 1.40 -10.93
C GLY A 21 2.64 2.58 -11.76
N THR A 22 3.54 2.34 -12.72
CA THR A 22 3.67 3.22 -13.88
C THR A 22 2.69 2.68 -14.92
N SER A 23 1.48 3.23 -14.94
CA SER A 23 0.61 3.11 -16.10
C SER A 23 0.95 4.28 -17.03
N PRO A 24 1.53 4.05 -18.22
CA PRO A 24 1.57 5.05 -19.26
C PRO A 24 0.21 5.03 -19.97
N ASP A 25 -0.84 5.49 -19.29
CA ASP A 25 -2.10 5.80 -19.97
C ASP A 25 -2.50 7.21 -19.59
N GLY A 26 -2.36 8.10 -20.58
CA GLY A 26 -2.54 9.55 -20.50
C GLY A 26 -3.99 9.96 -20.28
N SER A 27 -4.60 9.47 -19.22
CA SER A 27 -5.80 10.06 -18.67
C SER A 27 -5.37 11.06 -17.61
N SER A 28 -5.65 12.34 -17.83
CA SER A 28 -5.51 13.45 -16.87
C SER A 28 -6.42 13.24 -15.66
N LYS A 29 -6.25 12.13 -14.94
CA LYS A 29 -6.94 11.84 -13.71
C LYS A 29 -6.12 12.48 -12.61
N GLU A 30 -6.76 13.40 -11.89
CA GLU A 30 -6.20 14.04 -10.71
C GLU A 30 -5.46 12.98 -9.89
N ASN A 31 -4.15 13.17 -9.78
CA ASN A 31 -3.34 12.29 -8.97
C ASN A 31 -3.45 12.76 -7.54
N TYR A 32 -3.60 11.83 -6.61
CA TYR A 32 -3.64 12.09 -5.19
C TYR A 32 -2.43 11.44 -4.56
N THR A 33 -1.75 12.17 -3.68
CA THR A 33 -0.71 11.64 -2.82
C THR A 33 -1.26 11.47 -1.42
N VAL A 34 -1.22 10.25 -0.90
CA VAL A 34 -1.60 9.92 0.47
C VAL A 34 -0.37 9.63 1.31
N TYR A 35 -0.35 10.20 2.51
CA TYR A 35 0.68 10.04 3.52
C TYR A 35 0.06 9.39 4.75
N CYS A 36 0.69 8.37 5.32
CA CYS A 36 0.35 7.94 6.67
C CYS A 36 0.93 8.96 7.66
N ILE A 37 0.11 9.45 8.60
CA ILE A 37 0.56 10.44 9.60
C ILE A 37 0.89 9.81 10.95
N TYR A 38 0.82 8.48 11.04
CA TYR A 38 1.15 7.76 12.27
C TYR A 38 2.61 8.01 12.66
N PRO A 39 2.92 8.30 13.93
CA PRO A 39 4.28 8.64 14.37
C PRO A 39 5.25 7.50 14.06
N GLY A 40 6.31 7.79 13.31
CA GLY A 40 7.31 6.80 12.87
C GLY A 40 6.96 6.04 11.59
N CYS A 41 5.79 6.28 10.99
CA CYS A 41 5.44 5.74 9.68
C CYS A 41 5.85 6.73 8.58
N ASN A 42 6.60 6.26 7.58
CA ASN A 42 6.99 7.05 6.39
C ASN A 42 6.26 6.59 5.12
N TRP A 43 5.17 5.83 5.28
CA TRP A 43 4.43 5.27 4.17
C TRP A 43 3.77 6.36 3.34
N THR A 44 3.95 6.27 2.03
CA THR A 44 3.38 7.17 1.03
C THR A 44 2.88 6.39 -0.16
N PHE A 45 1.76 6.81 -0.74
CA PHE A 45 1.22 6.25 -1.96
C PHE A 45 0.70 7.35 -2.87
N ARG A 46 0.93 7.21 -4.18
CA ARG A 46 0.45 8.17 -5.19
C ARG A 46 -0.36 7.42 -6.24
N GLY A 47 -1.54 7.93 -6.54
CA GLY A 47 -2.40 7.35 -7.58
C GLY A 47 -3.74 8.07 -7.67
N THR A 48 -4.66 7.50 -8.43
CA THR A 48 -6.03 8.03 -8.56
C THR A 48 -6.80 7.93 -7.24
N GLU A 49 -7.90 8.68 -7.09
CA GLU A 49 -8.77 8.66 -5.90
C GLU A 49 -9.21 7.23 -5.51
N SER A 50 -9.60 6.42 -6.50
CA SER A 50 -10.00 5.02 -6.30
C SER A 50 -8.84 4.17 -5.79
N ALA A 51 -7.64 4.36 -6.35
CA ALA A 51 -6.45 3.64 -5.91
C ALA A 51 -6.01 4.04 -4.50
N VAL A 52 -6.11 5.32 -4.13
CA VAL A 52 -5.82 5.82 -2.77
C VAL A 52 -6.73 5.16 -1.74
N THR A 53 -8.01 4.99 -2.05
CA THR A 53 -8.96 4.33 -1.14
C THR A 53 -8.54 2.88 -0.85
N GLY A 54 -8.17 2.12 -1.89
CA GLY A 54 -7.65 0.76 -1.73
C GLY A 54 -6.32 0.70 -0.96
N ALA A 55 -5.40 1.62 -1.27
CA ALA A 55 -4.10 1.70 -0.61
C ALA A 55 -4.23 2.02 0.89
N LYS A 56 -5.12 2.95 1.27
CA LYS A 56 -5.43 3.24 2.68
C LYS A 56 -5.97 2.01 3.40
N ALA A 57 -6.96 1.32 2.81
CA ALA A 57 -7.53 0.12 3.40
C ALA A 57 -6.47 -0.97 3.61
N GLY A 58 -5.63 -1.22 2.59
CA GLY A 58 -4.49 -2.15 2.68
C GLY A 58 -3.51 -1.79 3.80
N HIS A 59 -3.12 -0.52 3.87
CA HIS A 59 -2.19 -0.04 4.89
C HIS A 59 -2.76 -0.17 6.31
N THR A 60 -4.04 0.20 6.50
CA THR A 60 -4.73 0.03 7.78
C THR A 60 -4.79 -1.44 8.20
N MET A 61 -5.11 -2.36 7.28
CA MET A 61 -5.17 -3.79 7.59
C MET A 61 -3.80 -4.38 7.94
N SER A 62 -2.73 -3.91 7.29
CA SER A 62 -1.37 -4.43 7.51
C SER A 62 -0.70 -3.87 8.77
N TYR A 63 -0.91 -2.59 9.07
CA TYR A 63 -0.16 -1.88 10.14
C TYR A 63 -1.05 -1.34 11.26
N GLY A 64 -2.38 -1.37 11.11
CA GLY A 64 -3.31 -0.79 12.07
C GLY A 64 -3.38 0.74 12.04
N HIS A 65 -2.70 1.40 11.10
CA HIS A 65 -2.71 2.85 10.98
C HIS A 65 -3.95 3.31 10.19
N SER A 66 -4.84 4.07 10.83
CA SER A 66 -6.07 4.58 10.22
C SER A 66 -6.00 6.06 9.83
N GLU A 67 -4.92 6.75 10.21
CA GLU A 67 -4.75 8.19 10.00
C GLU A 67 -3.92 8.49 8.75
N PHE A 68 -4.52 9.23 7.82
CA PHE A 68 -3.91 9.55 6.53
C PHE A 68 -4.19 10.99 6.10
N LEU A 69 -3.18 11.65 5.54
CA LEU A 69 -3.29 12.93 4.86
C LEU A 69 -3.33 12.69 3.35
N VAL A 70 -4.34 13.22 2.65
CA VAL A 70 -4.46 13.13 1.19
C VAL A 70 -4.26 14.53 0.59
N ARG A 71 -3.43 14.62 -0.45
CA ARG A 71 -3.19 15.85 -1.23
C ARG A 71 -3.50 15.60 -2.69
N ALA A 72 -4.30 16.48 -3.30
CA ALA A 72 -4.43 16.51 -4.76
C ALA A 72 -3.15 17.11 -5.36
N ASP A 73 -2.65 16.45 -6.40
CA ASP A 73 -1.54 16.88 -7.24
C ASP A 73 -2.17 17.68 -8.40
N VAL A 74 -2.26 19.01 -8.20
CA VAL A 74 -2.82 19.98 -9.16
C VAL A 74 -1.76 20.52 -10.10
#